data_AF-A0A959LLQ5-F1
#
_entry.id   AF-A0A959LLQ5-F1
#
_cell.length_a   1.000
_cell.length_b   1.000
_cell.length_c   1.000
_cell.angle_alpha   90.00
_cell.angle_beta   90.00
_cell.angle_gamma   90.00
#
_symmetry.space_group_name_H-M   'P 1'
#
loop_
_entity.id
_entity.type
_entity.pdbx_description
1 polymer ?
#
loop_
_entity_poly.entity_id
_entity_poly.type
_entity_poly.pdbx_seq_one_letter_code
_entity_poly.pdbx_strand_id
1 'polypeptide(L)'
;GFLITYLLYAEKKETGKIAVKAFYLRRIFRIWPLYYFVFILGFLVLPHLGLFEVPSQLAYLEENYWINFIFYLIILPNLALAFSPEGISVPNIGQSWSIGVEEQFYLIWPLIVGFFKKPIHAILWVTGIYLLIKAGVVLYAASHQAGWLTVLKQFLAMSKIECMTIGGLGAYYYFFHREWILK
;
A
#
# COMPACT_ATOMS: atom_id res chain seq x y z
N GLY A 1 -6.43 -4.89 4.94
CA GLY A 1 -6.20 -5.54 6.26
C GLY A 1 -7.10 -6.72 6.53
N PHE A 2 -8.38 -6.47 6.86
CA PHE A 2 -9.31 -7.46 7.41
C PHE A 2 -9.42 -8.77 6.61
N LEU A 3 -9.86 -8.69 5.36
CA LEU A 3 -10.11 -9.87 4.52
C LEU A 3 -8.88 -10.78 4.41
N ILE A 4 -7.69 -10.18 4.30
CA ILE A 4 -6.43 -10.90 4.13
C ILE A 4 -6.10 -11.68 5.39
N THR A 5 -6.15 -11.03 6.55
CA THR A 5 -5.91 -11.69 7.83
C THR A 5 -6.91 -12.80 8.07
N TYR A 6 -8.19 -12.55 7.78
CA TYR A 6 -9.25 -13.56 7.92
C TYR A 6 -8.96 -14.81 7.08
N LEU A 7 -8.65 -14.63 5.79
CA LEU A 7 -8.33 -15.73 4.88
C LEU A 7 -7.07 -16.51 5.33
N LEU A 8 -6.04 -15.81 5.79
CA LEU A 8 -4.82 -16.43 6.33
C LEU A 8 -5.12 -17.31 7.56
N TYR A 9 -5.99 -16.86 8.46
CA TYR A 9 -6.40 -17.64 9.61
C TYR A 9 -7.32 -18.80 9.27
N ALA A 10 -8.23 -18.61 8.32
CA ALA A 10 -9.08 -19.70 7.80
C ALA A 10 -8.21 -20.81 7.19
N GLU A 11 -7.26 -20.45 6.32
CA GLU A 11 -6.30 -21.40 5.71
C GLU A 11 -5.47 -22.13 6.76
N LYS A 12 -4.96 -21.40 7.76
CA LYS A 12 -4.17 -21.97 8.86
C LYS A 12 -4.99 -22.93 9.72
N LYS A 13 -6.29 -22.68 9.92
CA LYS A 13 -7.18 -23.56 10.67
C LYS A 13 -7.45 -24.87 9.94
N GLU A 14 -7.62 -24.81 8.62
CA GLU A 14 -7.93 -26.00 7.80
C GLU A 14 -6.68 -26.85 7.49
N THR A 15 -5.56 -26.22 7.17
CA THR A 15 -4.36 -26.91 6.67
C THR A 15 -3.21 -26.98 7.68
N GLY A 16 -3.36 -26.31 8.83
CA GLY A 16 -2.34 -26.21 9.88
C GLY A 16 -1.15 -25.29 9.53
N LYS A 17 -1.05 -24.82 8.28
CA LYS A 17 0.04 -23.98 7.78
C LYS A 17 -0.51 -22.89 6.86
N ILE A 18 0.31 -21.90 6.53
CA ILE A 18 -0.03 -20.88 5.53
C ILE A 18 0.83 -21.14 4.30
N ALA A 19 0.22 -21.41 3.15
CA ALA A 19 0.90 -21.59 1.88
C ALA A 19 1.22 -20.23 1.25
N VAL A 20 2.24 -19.55 1.80
CA VAL A 20 2.66 -18.19 1.39
C VAL A 20 2.89 -18.08 -0.12
N LYS A 21 3.52 -19.08 -0.76
CA LYS A 21 3.71 -19.10 -2.23
C LYS A 21 2.39 -19.11 -2.99
N ALA A 22 1.46 -19.99 -2.62
CA ALA A 22 0.17 -20.09 -3.28
C ALA A 22 -0.66 -18.81 -3.10
N PHE A 23 -0.56 -18.20 -1.91
CA PHE A 23 -1.16 -16.91 -1.61
C PHE A 23 -0.66 -15.78 -2.53
N TYR A 24 0.66 -15.69 -2.76
CA TYR A 24 1.22 -14.69 -3.68
C TYR A 24 0.77 -14.92 -5.12
N LEU A 25 0.82 -16.16 -5.60
CA LEU A 25 0.40 -16.50 -6.97
C LEU A 25 -1.06 -16.11 -7.23
N ARG A 26 -1.97 -16.43 -6.29
CA ARG A 26 -3.40 -16.04 -6.41
C ARG A 26 -3.60 -14.53 -6.56
N ARG A 27 -2.72 -13.72 -5.98
CA ARG A 27 -2.84 -12.25 -5.99
C ARG A 27 -2.22 -11.65 -7.23
N ILE A 28 -1.04 -12.13 -7.61
CA ILE A 28 -0.37 -11.74 -8.84
C ILE A 28 -1.32 -11.94 -10.03
N PHE A 29 -1.90 -13.14 -10.19
CA PHE A 29 -2.82 -13.42 -11.29
C PHE A 29 -4.16 -12.66 -11.21
N ARG A 30 -4.53 -12.14 -10.04
CA ARG A 30 -5.77 -11.38 -9.86
C ARG A 30 -5.59 -9.88 -10.10
N ILE A 31 -4.47 -9.31 -9.66
CA ILE A 31 -4.27 -7.86 -9.57
C ILE A 31 -3.39 -7.35 -10.69
N TRP A 32 -2.29 -8.05 -11.00
CA TRP A 32 -1.29 -7.58 -11.95
C TRP A 32 -1.84 -7.40 -13.37
N PRO A 33 -2.69 -8.30 -13.93
CA PRO A 33 -3.20 -8.12 -15.28
C PRO A 33 -3.95 -6.79 -15.45
N LEU A 34 -4.84 -6.48 -14.51
CA LEU A 34 -5.62 -5.24 -14.55
C LEU A 34 -4.74 -4.02 -14.23
N TYR A 35 -3.81 -4.14 -13.28
CA TYR A 35 -2.87 -3.07 -12.94
C TYR A 35 -2.01 -2.67 -14.15
N TYR A 36 -1.39 -3.65 -14.83
CA TYR A 36 -0.56 -3.39 -15.99
C TYR A 36 -1.36 -2.91 -17.20
N PHE A 37 -2.62 -3.34 -17.35
CA PHE A 37 -3.53 -2.78 -18.35
C PHE A 37 -3.76 -1.28 -18.11
N VAL A 38 -4.10 -0.89 -16.88
CA VAL A 38 -4.28 0.53 -16.51
C VAL A 38 -2.98 1.32 -16.66
N PHE A 39 -1.84 0.73 -16.30
CA PHE A 39 -0.51 1.33 -16.50
C PHE A 39 -0.24 1.63 -17.99
N ILE A 40 -0.45 0.65 -18.87
CA ILE A 40 -0.27 0.82 -20.32
C ILE A 40 -1.20 1.90 -20.84
N LEU A 41 -2.47 1.90 -20.45
CA LEU A 41 -3.41 2.94 -20.86
C LEU A 41 -2.96 4.32 -20.38
N GLY A 42 -2.57 4.45 -19.11
CA GLY A 42 -2.20 5.73 -18.50
C GLY A 42 -0.93 6.36 -19.05
N PHE A 43 0.09 5.56 -19.39
CA PHE A 43 1.37 6.09 -19.90
C PHE A 43 1.45 6.11 -21.44
N LEU A 44 0.82 5.16 -22.14
CA LEU A 44 1.05 4.96 -23.58
C LEU A 44 -0.15 5.30 -24.47
N VAL A 45 -1.36 5.45 -23.92
CA VAL A 45 -2.58 5.66 -24.72
C VAL A 45 -3.22 7.00 -24.38
N LEU A 46 -3.62 7.19 -23.12
CA LEU A 46 -4.39 8.36 -22.68
C LEU A 46 -3.69 9.71 -22.90
N PRO A 47 -2.37 9.86 -22.72
CA PRO A 47 -1.68 11.13 -23.00
C PRO A 47 -1.77 11.57 -24.47
N HIS A 48 -2.08 10.66 -25.39
CA HIS A 48 -2.20 10.98 -26.82
C HIS A 48 -3.63 11.27 -27.27
N LEU A 49 -4.63 11.07 -26.41
CA LEU A 49 -6.05 11.22 -26.78
C LEU A 49 -6.62 12.61 -26.48
N GLY A 50 -5.92 13.48 -25.75
CA GLY A 50 -6.45 14.79 -25.38
C GLY A 50 -7.62 14.75 -24.40
N LEU A 51 -7.88 13.59 -23.78
CA LEU A 51 -9.04 13.36 -22.92
C LEU A 51 -8.66 13.46 -21.44
N PHE A 52 -9.50 14.13 -20.65
CA PHE A 52 -9.34 14.28 -19.19
C PHE A 52 -8.03 14.96 -18.76
N GLU A 53 -7.51 15.86 -19.60
CA GLU A 53 -6.27 16.57 -19.34
C GLU A 53 -6.44 17.57 -18.19
N VAL A 54 -5.58 17.44 -17.18
CA VAL A 54 -5.35 18.46 -16.17
C VAL A 54 -3.98 19.05 -16.46
N PRO A 55 -3.89 20.31 -16.94
CA PRO A 55 -2.63 20.89 -17.43
C PRO A 55 -1.47 20.78 -16.44
N SER A 56 -1.72 20.95 -15.14
CA SER A 56 -0.71 20.81 -14.10
C SER A 56 -0.19 19.37 -13.92
N GLN A 57 -1.05 18.37 -14.06
CA GLN A 57 -0.66 16.96 -13.97
C GLN A 57 0.10 16.51 -15.22
N LEU A 58 -0.29 17.03 -16.39
CA LEU A 58 0.38 16.74 -17.65
C LEU A 58 1.80 17.33 -17.68
N ALA A 59 1.95 18.62 -17.34
CA ALA A 59 3.25 19.26 -17.25
C ALA A 59 4.19 18.53 -16.25
N TYR A 60 3.67 18.16 -15.08
CA TYR A 60 4.43 17.37 -14.11
C TYR A 60 4.87 16.00 -14.67
N LEU A 61 3.97 15.29 -15.35
CA LEU A 61 4.26 14.00 -15.95
C LEU A 61 5.34 14.13 -17.04
N GLU A 62 5.28 15.16 -17.90
CA GLU A 62 6.27 15.40 -18.94
C GLU A 62 7.67 15.66 -18.36
N GLU A 63 7.75 16.49 -17.32
CA GLU A 63 9.01 16.78 -16.62
C GLU A 63 9.58 15.55 -15.88
N ASN A 64 8.71 14.68 -15.35
CA ASN A 64 9.08 13.58 -14.46
C ASN A 64 8.70 12.20 -15.03
N TYR A 65 8.69 12.07 -16.36
CA TYR A 65 8.12 10.88 -17.03
C TYR A 65 8.79 9.59 -16.57
N TRP A 66 10.12 9.51 -16.67
CA TRP A 66 10.86 8.27 -16.41
C TRP A 66 10.78 7.80 -14.95
N ILE A 67 10.84 8.73 -13.99
CA ILE A 67 10.74 8.36 -12.57
C ILE A 67 9.34 7.83 -12.23
N ASN A 68 8.30 8.48 -12.75
CA ASN A 68 6.92 8.01 -12.60
C ASN A 68 6.72 6.67 -13.33
N PHE A 69 7.21 6.53 -14.55
CA PHE A 69 7.13 5.30 -15.33
C PHE A 69 7.78 4.13 -14.59
N ILE A 70 9.01 4.29 -14.08
CA ILE A 70 9.73 3.26 -13.33
C ILE A 70 8.97 2.89 -12.06
N PHE A 71 8.53 3.87 -11.28
CA PHE A 71 7.80 3.60 -10.04
C PHE A 71 6.48 2.86 -10.29
N TYR A 72 5.72 3.22 -11.32
CA TYR A 72 4.52 2.45 -11.66
C TYR A 72 4.86 1.07 -12.22
N LEU A 73 5.92 0.92 -13.03
CA LEU A 73 6.34 -0.37 -13.58
C LEU A 73 6.66 -1.40 -12.47
N ILE A 74 7.30 -0.95 -11.38
CA ILE A 74 7.65 -1.79 -10.22
C ILE A 74 6.57 -1.79 -9.12
N ILE A 75 5.36 -1.32 -9.43
CA ILE A 75 4.20 -1.30 -8.51
C ILE A 75 4.47 -0.50 -7.22
N LEU A 76 5.16 0.63 -7.36
CA LEU A 76 5.38 1.66 -6.33
C LEU A 76 4.75 3.02 -6.67
N PRO A 77 3.49 3.10 -7.15
CA PRO A 77 2.83 4.38 -7.48
C PRO A 77 2.64 5.29 -6.25
N ASN A 78 2.61 4.74 -5.03
CA ASN A 78 2.59 5.52 -3.80
C ASN A 78 3.91 6.25 -3.54
N LEU A 79 5.04 5.71 -4.01
CA LEU A 79 6.33 6.38 -3.94
C LEU A 79 6.41 7.49 -4.98
N ALA A 80 5.93 7.25 -6.21
CA ALA A 80 5.78 8.30 -7.22
C ALA A 80 5.01 9.51 -6.68
N LEU A 81 3.89 9.27 -6.00
CA LEU A 81 3.13 10.34 -5.35
C LEU A 81 3.90 11.04 -4.22
N ALA A 82 4.74 10.33 -3.46
CA ALA A 82 5.56 10.91 -2.41
C ALA A 82 6.73 11.76 -2.92
N PHE A 83 7.17 11.52 -4.17
CA PHE A 83 8.16 12.36 -4.85
C PHE A 83 7.53 13.55 -5.59
N SER A 84 6.21 13.58 -5.72
CA SER A 84 5.51 14.67 -6.41
C SER A 84 5.39 15.92 -5.54
N PRO A 85 5.60 17.13 -6.11
CA PRO A 85 5.24 18.37 -5.45
C PRO A 85 3.75 18.35 -5.10
N GLU A 86 3.42 18.69 -3.85
CA GLU A 86 2.03 18.84 -3.39
C GLU A 86 1.09 17.62 -3.60
N GLY A 87 1.63 16.42 -3.87
CA GLY A 87 0.82 15.23 -4.13
C GLY A 87 0.19 15.20 -5.52
N ILE A 88 0.80 15.85 -6.51
CA ILE A 88 0.38 15.76 -7.92
C ILE A 88 0.52 14.32 -8.41
N SER A 89 -0.61 13.68 -8.72
CA SER A 89 -0.62 12.32 -9.25
C SER A 89 -0.42 12.28 -10.76
N VAL A 90 0.05 11.14 -11.27
CA VAL A 90 0.03 10.84 -12.70
C VAL A 90 -1.43 10.94 -13.22
N PRO A 91 -1.68 11.67 -14.32
CA PRO A 91 -3.01 11.81 -14.91
C PRO A 91 -3.73 10.47 -15.09
N ASN A 92 -5.04 10.45 -14.83
CA ASN A 92 -5.97 9.32 -15.05
C ASN A 92 -5.72 8.02 -14.26
N ILE A 93 -4.52 7.80 -13.73
CA ILE A 93 -4.13 6.58 -13.03
C ILE A 93 -3.68 6.82 -11.59
N GLY A 94 -3.87 8.04 -11.07
CA GLY A 94 -3.45 8.43 -9.73
C GLY A 94 -3.93 7.50 -8.61
N GLN A 95 -5.17 7.00 -8.69
CA GLN A 95 -5.77 6.05 -7.74
C GLN A 95 -4.97 4.75 -7.53
N SER A 96 -4.07 4.42 -8.46
CA SER A 96 -3.21 3.24 -8.41
C SER A 96 -2.26 3.26 -7.20
N TRP A 97 -2.04 4.42 -6.56
CA TRP A 97 -1.27 4.50 -5.30
C TRP A 97 -1.78 3.52 -4.24
N SER A 98 -3.10 3.32 -4.16
CA SER A 98 -3.73 2.42 -3.18
C SER A 98 -3.38 0.95 -3.44
N ILE A 99 -3.28 0.55 -4.71
CA ILE A 99 -2.86 -0.79 -5.12
C ILE A 99 -1.39 -1.03 -4.74
N GLY A 100 -0.52 -0.04 -4.95
CA GLY A 100 0.88 -0.13 -4.52
C GLY A 100 1.04 -0.38 -3.02
N VAL A 101 0.25 0.33 -2.21
CA VAL A 101 0.19 0.12 -0.76
C VAL A 101 -0.32 -1.28 -0.40
N GLU A 102 -1.35 -1.77 -1.09
CA GLU A 102 -1.86 -3.12 -0.89
C GLU A 102 -0.81 -4.19 -1.22
N GLU A 103 -0.08 -4.06 -2.33
CA GLU A 103 0.95 -5.03 -2.71
C GLU A 103 2.11 -5.05 -1.71
N GLN A 104 2.57 -3.88 -1.22
CA GLN A 104 3.54 -3.79 -0.12
C GLN A 104 3.05 -4.51 1.14
N PHE A 105 1.77 -4.31 1.48
CA PHE A 105 1.15 -5.00 2.60
C PHE A 105 1.10 -6.53 2.37
N TYR A 106 0.83 -6.97 1.14
CA TYR A 106 0.77 -8.39 0.81
C TYR A 106 2.11 -9.08 0.99
N LEU A 107 3.23 -8.41 0.69
CA LEU A 107 4.58 -8.95 0.87
C LEU A 107 4.95 -9.19 2.33
N ILE A 108 4.46 -8.34 3.24
CA ILE A 108 4.87 -8.36 4.65
C ILE A 108 3.90 -9.20 5.49
N TRP A 109 2.60 -9.04 5.26
CA TRP A 109 1.56 -9.51 6.17
C TRP A 109 1.50 -11.04 6.37
N PRO A 110 1.60 -11.89 5.33
CA PRO A 110 1.61 -13.36 5.48
C PRO A 110 2.83 -13.85 6.23
N LEU A 111 3.96 -13.15 6.10
CA LEU A 111 5.19 -13.47 6.83
C LEU A 111 4.97 -13.21 8.34
N ILE A 112 4.36 -12.06 8.69
CA ILE A 112 4.03 -11.76 10.09
C ILE A 112 3.04 -12.80 10.66
N VAL A 113 1.95 -13.10 9.95
CA VAL A 113 0.92 -14.04 10.46
C VAL A 113 1.41 -15.50 10.45
N GLY A 114 2.29 -15.85 9.51
CA GLY A 114 2.85 -17.18 9.33
C GLY A 114 3.97 -17.53 10.28
N PHE A 115 4.93 -16.64 10.50
CA PHE A 115 6.12 -16.93 11.31
C PHE A 115 5.91 -16.75 12.81
N PHE A 116 5.06 -15.81 13.23
CA PHE A 116 4.88 -15.54 14.66
C PHE A 116 3.79 -16.45 15.26
N LYS A 117 4.08 -17.09 16.40
CA LYS A 117 3.09 -17.88 17.16
C LYS A 117 1.92 -17.01 17.66
N LYS A 118 2.23 -15.78 18.08
CA LYS A 118 1.26 -14.77 18.55
C LYS A 118 1.37 -13.51 17.68
N PRO A 119 0.92 -13.56 16.42
CA PRO A 119 1.14 -12.48 15.46
C PRO A 119 0.49 -11.16 15.87
N ILE A 120 -0.53 -11.19 16.75
CA ILE A 120 -1.12 -9.99 17.36
C ILE A 120 -0.09 -9.08 18.03
N HIS A 121 0.88 -9.64 18.77
CA HIS A 121 1.92 -8.83 19.43
C HIS A 121 2.87 -8.24 18.41
N ALA A 122 3.27 -9.03 17.39
CA ALA A 122 4.12 -8.54 16.31
C ALA A 122 3.45 -7.40 15.54
N ILE A 123 2.15 -7.54 15.23
CA ILE A 123 1.34 -6.52 14.57
C ILE A 123 1.28 -5.23 15.41
N LEU A 124 1.05 -5.34 16.72
CA LEU A 124 1.00 -4.19 17.63
C LEU A 124 2.37 -3.50 17.75
N TRP A 125 3.46 -4.26 17.90
CA TRP A 125 4.81 -3.73 17.96
C TRP A 125 5.21 -3.01 16.67
N VAL A 126 5.01 -3.64 15.51
CA VAL A 126 5.33 -3.05 14.20
C VAL A 126 4.52 -1.76 13.99
N THR A 127 3.24 -1.77 14.34
CA THR A 127 2.38 -0.58 14.21
C THR A 127 2.79 0.52 15.18
N GLY A 128 3.07 0.18 16.44
CA GLY A 128 3.53 1.13 17.45
C GLY A 128 4.85 1.81 17.05
N ILE A 129 5.85 1.02 16.63
CA ILE A 129 7.14 1.53 16.14
C ILE A 129 6.92 2.45 14.93
N TYR A 130 6.12 2.01 13.96
CA TYR A 130 5.82 2.81 12.76
C TYR A 130 5.13 4.15 13.12
N LEU A 131 4.16 4.14 14.05
CA LEU A 131 3.47 5.36 14.49
C LEU A 131 4.43 6.31 15.23
N LEU A 132 5.34 5.78 16.04
CA LEU A 132 6.38 6.58 16.70
C LEU A 132 7.33 7.22 15.70
N ILE A 133 7.80 6.47 14.69
CA ILE A 133 8.63 7.00 13.61
C ILE A 133 7.88 8.10 12.85
N LYS A 134 6.62 7.85 12.49
CA LYS A 134 5.77 8.81 11.78
C LYS A 134 5.57 10.09 12.58
N ALA A 135 5.26 9.98 13.87
CA ALA A 135 5.14 11.14 14.76
C ALA A 135 6.47 11.91 14.85
N GLY A 136 7.59 11.21 15.03
CA GLY A 136 8.93 11.81 15.07
C GLY A 136 9.28 12.58 13.79
N VAL A 137 9.02 11.99 12.62
CA VAL A 137 9.26 12.66 11.32
C VAL A 137 8.37 13.89 11.17
N VAL A 138 7.09 13.83 11.55
CA VAL A 138 6.17 14.97 11.46
C VAL A 138 6.61 16.11 12.38
N LEU A 139 6.99 15.80 13.62
CA LEU A 139 7.49 16.79 14.59
C LEU A 139 8.81 17.42 14.13
N TYR A 140 9.72 16.61 13.59
CA TYR A 140 10.99 17.10 13.05
C TYR A 140 10.77 18.00 11.81
N ALA A 141 9.87 17.61 10.91
CA ALA A 141 9.48 18.39 9.73
C ALA A 141 8.74 19.69 10.05
N ALA A 142 8.20 19.84 11.27
CA ALA A 142 7.56 21.08 11.69
C ALA A 142 8.58 22.20 11.96
N SER A 143 9.81 21.84 12.33
CA SER A 143 10.89 22.79 12.65
C SER A 143 12.00 22.84 11.59
N HIS A 144 12.05 21.88 10.67
CA HIS A 144 13.09 21.77 9.65
C HIS A 144 12.47 21.68 8.25
N GLN A 145 12.94 22.54 7.33
CA GLN A 145 12.56 22.47 5.92
C GLN A 145 13.69 21.81 5.11
N ALA A 146 13.46 20.57 4.70
CA ALA A 146 14.35 19.83 3.82
C ALA A 146 13.54 19.03 2.79
N GLY A 147 14.02 18.99 1.54
CA GLY A 147 13.32 18.29 0.45
C GLY A 147 13.10 16.80 0.73
N TRP A 148 14.14 16.09 1.17
CA TRP A 148 14.06 14.68 1.54
C TRP A 148 13.09 14.42 2.70
N LEU A 149 12.94 15.37 3.61
CA LEU A 149 12.05 15.26 4.76
C LEU A 149 10.58 15.41 4.35
N THR A 150 10.31 16.23 3.32
CA THR A 150 8.99 16.35 2.70
C THR A 150 8.59 15.04 2.02
N VAL A 151 9.49 14.45 1.23
CA VAL A 151 9.28 13.15 0.57
C VAL A 151 9.05 12.05 1.61
N LEU A 152 9.87 12.00 2.66
CA LEU A 152 9.72 11.01 3.74
C LEU A 152 8.37 11.16 4.47
N LYS A 153 7.96 12.40 4.78
CA LYS A 153 6.67 12.69 5.39
C LYS A 153 5.51 12.23 4.50
N GLN A 154 5.56 12.52 3.19
CA GLN A 154 4.54 12.09 2.24
C GLN A 154 4.52 10.56 2.10
N PHE A 155 5.68 9.91 2.00
CA PHE A 155 5.78 8.46 1.93
C PHE A 155 5.13 7.78 3.15
N LEU A 156 5.44 8.25 4.37
CA LEU A 156 4.83 7.75 5.60
C LEU A 156 3.32 8.05 5.65
N ALA A 157 2.86 9.17 5.10
CA ALA A 157 1.43 9.47 4.98
C ALA A 157 0.71 8.53 3.99
N MET A 158 1.41 8.11 2.92
CA MET A 158 0.89 7.28 1.85
C MET A 158 0.96 5.78 2.13
N SER A 159 1.85 5.32 3.01
CA SER A 159 1.97 3.87 3.31
C SER A 159 0.73 3.26 3.97
N LYS A 160 -0.14 4.06 4.60
CA LYS A 160 -1.42 3.68 5.24
C LYS A 160 -1.38 2.38 6.06
N ILE A 161 -0.21 2.05 6.64
CA ILE A 161 0.00 0.83 7.42
C ILE A 161 -0.99 0.77 8.59
N GLU A 162 -1.27 1.92 9.21
CA GLU A 162 -2.24 2.05 10.31
C GLU A 162 -3.63 1.53 9.94
N CYS A 163 -4.17 1.91 8.78
CA CYS A 163 -5.49 1.48 8.32
C CYS A 163 -5.52 -0.03 8.04
N MET A 164 -4.44 -0.54 7.44
CA MET A 164 -4.32 -1.96 7.13
C MET A 164 -4.19 -2.82 8.39
N THR A 165 -3.43 -2.35 9.37
CA THR A 165 -3.31 -2.96 10.70
C THR A 165 -4.66 -3.00 11.40
N ILE A 166 -5.39 -1.88 11.47
CA ILE A 166 -6.71 -1.82 12.13
C ILE A 166 -7.64 -2.90 11.55
N GLY A 167 -7.72 -2.99 10.22
CA GLY A 167 -8.49 -4.05 9.59
C GLY A 167 -8.00 -5.44 9.97
N GLY A 168 -6.68 -5.66 10.01
CA GLY A 168 -6.09 -6.93 10.40
C GLY A 168 -6.35 -7.33 11.86
N LEU A 169 -6.31 -6.37 12.79
CA LEU A 169 -6.71 -6.55 14.18
C LEU A 169 -8.19 -6.92 14.28
N GLY A 170 -9.05 -6.21 13.54
CA GLY A 170 -10.47 -6.53 13.47
C GLY A 170 -10.74 -7.96 13.02
N ALA A 171 -10.00 -8.45 12.02
CA ALA A 171 -10.12 -9.83 11.56
C ALA A 171 -9.61 -10.86 12.57
N TYR A 172 -8.53 -10.53 13.31
CA TYR A 172 -8.04 -11.39 14.39
C TYR A 172 -9.12 -11.55 15.47
N TYR A 173 -9.66 -10.44 15.99
CA TYR A 173 -10.72 -10.49 17.00
C TYR A 173 -11.97 -11.18 16.48
N TYR A 174 -12.39 -10.90 15.25
CA TYR A 174 -13.54 -11.56 14.64
C TYR A 174 -13.35 -13.08 14.53
N PHE A 175 -12.15 -13.54 14.15
CA PHE A 175 -11.87 -14.96 13.97
C PHE A 175 -11.86 -15.74 15.30
N PHE A 176 -11.28 -15.16 16.35
CA PHE A 176 -11.14 -15.84 17.65
C PHE A 176 -12.27 -15.56 18.64
N HIS A 177 -13.00 -14.45 18.51
CA HIS A 177 -14.00 -13.99 19.49
C HIS A 177 -15.35 -13.70 18.83
N ARG A 178 -15.67 -14.46 17.76
CA ARG A 178 -16.90 -14.31 16.95
C ARG A 178 -18.18 -14.24 17.77
N GLU A 179 -18.28 -15.03 18.84
CA GLU A 179 -19.46 -15.13 19.70
C GLU A 179 -19.73 -13.87 20.54
N TRP A 180 -18.72 -13.02 20.74
CA TRP A 180 -18.85 -11.77 21.50
C TRP A 180 -19.24 -10.59 20.62
N ILE A 181 -18.91 -10.63 19.32
CA ILE A 181 -19.11 -9.51 18.38
C ILE A 181 -20.50 -9.53 17.72
N LEU A 182 -21.10 -10.71 17.57
CA LEU A 182 -22.40 -10.90 16.90
C LEU A 182 -23.57 -11.07 17.88
N LYS A 183 -23.37 -10.75 19.16
CA LYS A 183 -24.43 -10.57 20.15
C LYS A 183 -24.82 -9.10 20.21
#